data_AF-B0P9J9-F1
#
_entry.id   AF-B0P9J9-F1
#
_cell.length_a   1.000
_cell.length_b   1.000
_cell.length_c   1.000
_cell.angle_alpha   90.00
_cell.angle_beta   90.00
_cell.angle_gamma   90.00
#
_symmetry.space_group_name_H-M   'P 1'
#
loop_
_entity.id
_entity.type
_entity.pdbx_description
1 polymer ?
#
loop_
_entity_poly.entity_id
_entity_poly.type
_entity_poly.pdbx_seq_one_letter_code
_entity_poly.pdbx_strand_id
1 'polypeptide(L)'
;RLRLPQGWVHGIGAARPCPMRRAEGRSRGLSAPGGYSRRKAPNSRPGKRSVRRWAACAQAARAKAGRASAASGGGRPAHRPRAPKPARQAKRPAVSDPRTGHARPAVMLKFFHQRPIMKSAFKRIAVLIGIFAMICGILPMPFGVFNTGVLTLILFGLALCALAVLWDAFPAVESAPRIHRSLSFGAARPAPVRAARWWRWLRLAVSFVLAAAVLTGAVLSVLMIRYAWFMPPRAGESYTVVVLGSQSVNGKPSQILRLRLDAAYTYLAAHSDTPVVVTGGVDRGETISEAVAMRDYLIARGLPADRIYMEDQSRNTLENLRFAGELITHEDLPRQLLIVTDGFHQLRGAIYAQAAGLKPCAAVSSTTPWGLLPSYWVRECMALLRALVLQGNSLP
;
A
#
# COMPACT_ATOMS: atom_id res chain seq x y z
N ARG A 1 35.16 -20.94 27.88
CA ARG A 1 35.44 -21.92 26.80
C ARG A 1 34.13 -22.61 26.44
N LEU A 2 33.57 -22.32 25.27
CA LEU A 2 32.76 -23.24 24.45
C LEU A 2 32.51 -22.53 23.11
N ARG A 3 32.92 -23.21 22.03
CA ARG A 3 33.05 -22.72 20.66
C ARG A 3 31.72 -22.87 19.93
N LEU A 4 31.36 -21.88 19.10
CA LEU A 4 30.34 -22.03 18.05
C LEU A 4 31.02 -22.43 16.74
N PRO A 5 30.45 -23.37 15.95
CA PRO A 5 30.98 -23.72 14.64
C PRO A 5 30.45 -22.77 13.55
N GLN A 6 31.36 -22.37 12.66
CA GLN A 6 31.10 -21.72 11.39
C GLN A 6 30.78 -22.75 10.28
N GLY A 7 30.09 -22.28 9.25
CA GLY A 7 29.71 -22.98 8.01
C GLY A 7 28.22 -22.73 7.80
N TRP A 8 27.77 -21.95 6.81
CA TRP A 8 27.97 -22.18 5.38
C TRP A 8 28.05 -20.86 4.60
N VAL A 9 29.07 -20.75 3.75
CA VAL A 9 29.23 -19.78 2.67
C VAL A 9 29.24 -20.56 1.37
N HIS A 10 28.44 -20.16 0.37
CA HIS A 10 28.56 -20.28 -1.10
C HIS A 10 27.21 -19.79 -1.66
N GLY A 11 27.04 -18.95 -2.68
CA GLY A 11 27.83 -18.11 -3.61
C GLY A 11 26.78 -17.16 -4.25
N ILE A 12 27.05 -16.11 -5.03
CA ILE A 12 27.92 -15.94 -6.21
C ILE A 12 27.97 -14.42 -6.50
N GLY A 13 29.09 -13.92 -7.05
CA GLY A 13 29.07 -12.71 -7.90
C GLY A 13 29.91 -11.50 -7.46
N ALA A 14 31.20 -11.68 -7.18
CA ALA A 14 32.15 -10.56 -7.13
C ALA A 14 32.62 -10.16 -8.54
N ALA A 15 32.36 -8.91 -8.94
CA ALA A 15 33.05 -8.28 -10.07
C ALA A 15 34.45 -7.83 -9.62
N ARG A 16 35.49 -8.26 -10.35
CA ARG A 16 36.90 -7.91 -10.09
C ARG A 16 37.19 -6.46 -10.51
N PRO A 17 38.03 -5.70 -9.77
CA PRO A 17 38.58 -4.43 -10.23
C PRO A 17 39.81 -4.64 -11.14
N CYS A 18 39.94 -3.78 -12.16
CA CYS A 18 41.06 -3.73 -13.10
C CYS A 18 42.27 -3.00 -12.44
N PRO A 19 43.53 -3.44 -12.64
CA PRO A 19 44.66 -2.93 -11.88
C PRO A 19 45.23 -1.61 -12.41
N MET A 20 45.62 -0.75 -11.46
CA MET A 20 46.47 0.43 -11.67
C MET A 20 47.80 0.05 -12.33
N ARG A 21 48.22 0.84 -13.33
CA ARG A 21 49.64 0.99 -13.70
C ARG A 21 50.19 2.26 -13.06
N ARG A 22 51.26 2.09 -12.27
CA ARG A 22 52.21 3.14 -11.90
C ARG A 22 52.97 3.59 -13.14
N ALA A 23 53.15 4.90 -13.28
CA ALA A 23 54.28 5.49 -13.99
C ALA A 23 54.75 6.71 -13.18
N GLU A 24 55.96 6.60 -12.65
CA GLU A 24 56.74 7.71 -12.10
C GLU A 24 57.30 8.55 -13.26
N GLY A 25 57.37 9.88 -13.08
CA GLY A 25 58.06 10.73 -14.07
C GLY A 25 57.88 12.24 -13.90
N ARG A 26 58.71 12.83 -13.04
CA ARG A 26 59.31 14.19 -13.11
C ARG A 26 58.43 15.45 -13.25
N SER A 27 58.48 16.23 -12.17
CA SER A 27 58.68 17.69 -12.07
C SER A 27 58.78 18.53 -13.35
N ARG A 28 57.97 19.60 -13.42
CA ARG A 28 58.39 21.01 -13.60
C ARG A 28 57.15 21.93 -13.48
N GLY A 29 57.27 23.00 -12.69
CA GLY A 29 56.24 24.02 -12.58
C GLY A 29 56.26 24.99 -13.77
N LEU A 30 55.17 25.76 -13.88
CA LEU A 30 55.12 27.20 -14.18
C LEU A 30 53.67 27.60 -14.57
N SER A 31 53.14 28.56 -13.80
CA SER A 31 52.38 29.74 -14.21
C SER A 31 51.23 29.65 -15.23
N ALA A 32 50.05 30.09 -14.78
CA ALA A 32 48.97 30.73 -15.57
C ALA A 32 49.50 32.05 -16.23
N PRO A 33 48.75 32.81 -17.09
CA PRO A 33 47.28 32.83 -17.27
C PRO A 33 46.74 33.14 -18.70
N GLY A 34 45.40 33.13 -18.84
CA GLY A 34 44.71 34.09 -19.71
C GLY A 34 43.81 33.54 -20.84
N GLY A 35 42.59 34.11 -20.93
CA GLY A 35 42.05 34.55 -22.22
C GLY A 35 40.82 33.84 -22.81
N TYR A 36 39.63 34.37 -22.52
CA TYR A 36 38.49 34.63 -23.42
C TYR A 36 38.21 33.71 -24.65
N SER A 37 36.98 33.20 -24.75
CA SER A 37 36.11 33.47 -25.92
C SER A 37 34.65 33.03 -25.72
N ARG A 38 33.75 34.01 -25.86
CA ARG A 38 32.30 33.86 -26.07
C ARG A 38 32.03 33.08 -27.36
N ARG A 39 31.09 32.13 -27.35
CA ARG A 39 30.22 31.90 -28.54
C ARG A 39 28.76 31.68 -28.14
N LYS A 40 27.94 32.38 -28.92
CA LYS A 40 26.49 32.56 -28.88
C LYS A 40 25.73 31.25 -29.11
N ALA A 41 24.55 31.18 -28.50
CA ALA A 41 23.44 30.33 -28.91
C ALA A 41 23.03 30.57 -30.38
N PRO A 42 22.31 29.61 -30.97
CA PRO A 42 21.11 29.98 -31.69
C PRO A 42 19.87 29.21 -31.20
N ASN A 43 18.84 30.02 -31.02
CA ASN A 43 17.46 29.68 -30.77
C ASN A 43 16.85 29.00 -32.02
N SER A 44 16.21 27.84 -31.90
CA SER A 44 15.23 27.36 -32.89
C SER A 44 14.26 26.31 -32.32
N ARG A 45 13.00 26.73 -32.14
CA ARG A 45 11.77 25.94 -32.24
C ARG A 45 10.93 26.65 -33.32
N PRO A 46 10.20 25.96 -34.21
CA PRO A 46 9.02 25.18 -33.79
C PRO A 46 8.73 23.90 -34.60
N GLY A 47 7.94 22.98 -34.03
CA GLY A 47 7.44 21.82 -34.76
C GLY A 47 6.53 20.90 -33.95
N LYS A 48 5.23 21.23 -33.89
CA LYS A 48 4.17 20.31 -33.45
C LYS A 48 4.07 19.14 -34.44
N ARG A 49 4.38 17.90 -34.01
CA ARG A 49 3.94 16.64 -34.67
C ARG A 49 4.28 15.44 -33.78
N SER A 50 3.29 14.91 -33.07
CA SER A 50 3.10 13.48 -32.74
C SER A 50 1.98 13.34 -31.71
N VAL A 51 0.77 13.69 -32.14
CA VAL A 51 -0.46 13.29 -31.46
C VAL A 51 -0.83 11.90 -31.99
N ARG A 52 -1.06 10.96 -31.07
CA ARG A 52 -1.87 9.74 -31.24
C ARG A 52 -1.36 8.65 -32.19
N ARG A 53 -0.50 7.79 -31.65
CA ARG A 53 -0.62 6.32 -31.79
C ARG A 53 -0.52 5.84 -30.34
N TRP A 54 -1.60 5.43 -29.69
CA TRP A 54 -2.08 4.05 -29.64
C TRP A 54 -3.54 4.07 -29.16
N ALA A 55 -4.48 3.99 -30.10
CA ALA A 55 -5.90 3.73 -29.84
C ALA A 55 -6.52 3.16 -31.12
N ALA A 56 -6.29 1.88 -31.38
CA ALA A 56 -6.94 1.14 -32.45
C ALA A 56 -6.85 -0.39 -32.22
N CYS A 57 -7.79 -0.94 -31.45
CA CYS A 57 -8.30 -2.31 -31.63
C CYS A 57 -9.61 -2.52 -30.86
N ALA A 58 -10.57 -1.63 -31.10
CA ALA A 58 -11.97 -1.89 -30.84
C ALA A 58 -12.72 -1.49 -32.12
N GLN A 59 -13.68 -2.33 -32.54
CA GLN A 59 -14.54 -2.21 -33.73
C GLN A 59 -14.04 -2.94 -34.99
N ALA A 60 -14.10 -4.28 -34.95
CA ALA A 60 -14.45 -5.07 -36.12
C ALA A 60 -15.94 -5.44 -36.01
N ALA A 61 -16.77 -4.72 -36.78
CA ALA A 61 -18.19 -4.90 -36.96
C ALA A 61 -18.50 -6.28 -37.58
N ARG A 62 -19.55 -7.00 -37.17
CA ARG A 62 -20.94 -6.81 -37.63
C ARG A 62 -21.03 -6.47 -39.13
N ALA A 63 -20.86 -7.48 -39.98
CA ALA A 63 -21.41 -7.52 -41.33
C ALA A 63 -21.44 -8.96 -41.86
N LYS A 64 -22.52 -9.70 -41.58
CA LYS A 64 -22.94 -10.85 -42.39
C LYS A 64 -24.46 -11.00 -42.27
N ALA A 65 -25.15 -10.12 -42.98
CA ALA A 65 -26.55 -10.26 -43.34
C ALA A 65 -26.68 -9.80 -44.79
N GLY A 66 -27.30 -10.65 -45.63
CA GLY A 66 -27.78 -10.28 -46.95
C GLY A 66 -27.05 -10.95 -48.12
N ARG A 67 -27.63 -12.05 -48.61
CA ARG A 67 -28.06 -12.29 -50.01
C ARG A 67 -28.09 -13.79 -50.33
N ALA A 68 -29.29 -14.32 -50.56
CA ALA A 68 -29.66 -14.99 -51.82
C ALA A 68 -31.15 -15.35 -51.76
N SER A 69 -31.87 -14.98 -52.81
CA SER A 69 -33.30 -15.16 -53.03
C SER A 69 -33.50 -16.06 -54.26
N ALA A 70 -34.70 -16.64 -54.32
CA ALA A 70 -35.45 -17.07 -55.51
C ALA A 70 -35.34 -18.53 -55.99
N ALA A 71 -36.49 -19.20 -55.91
CA ALA A 71 -37.18 -20.06 -56.90
C ALA A 71 -38.08 -21.03 -56.10
N SER A 72 -39.35 -21.36 -56.36
CA SER A 72 -40.46 -20.95 -57.24
C SER A 72 -41.39 -22.19 -57.32
N GLY A 73 -42.71 -22.02 -57.28
CA GLY A 73 -43.71 -23.04 -57.64
C GLY A 73 -44.12 -23.97 -56.48
N GLY A 74 -45.39 -24.20 -56.13
CA GLY A 74 -46.66 -24.04 -56.84
C GLY A 74 -47.43 -25.36 -56.74
N GLY A 75 -48.65 -25.36 -56.19
CA GLY A 75 -49.58 -26.51 -56.27
C GLY A 75 -50.31 -26.92 -54.99
N ARG A 76 -51.59 -26.53 -54.88
CA ARG A 76 -52.65 -27.05 -53.97
C ARG A 76 -53.34 -28.29 -54.61
N PRO A 77 -54.41 -28.89 -54.02
CA PRO A 77 -54.55 -29.55 -52.72
C PRO A 77 -55.32 -30.92 -52.85
N ALA A 78 -55.80 -31.43 -51.71
CA ALA A 78 -56.95 -32.36 -51.54
C ALA A 78 -56.65 -33.87 -51.53
N HIS A 79 -56.85 -34.51 -50.37
CA HIS A 79 -58.06 -35.30 -50.09
C HIS A 79 -57.98 -35.93 -48.67
N ARG A 80 -59.00 -35.67 -47.86
CA ARG A 80 -59.49 -36.60 -46.81
C ARG A 80 -60.51 -37.52 -47.49
N PRO A 81 -60.70 -38.79 -47.07
CA PRO A 81 -61.45 -39.01 -45.83
C PRO A 81 -61.22 -40.35 -45.07
N ARG A 82 -61.87 -40.40 -43.89
CA ARG A 82 -62.40 -41.55 -43.13
C ARG A 82 -61.47 -42.40 -42.26
N ALA A 83 -61.80 -42.36 -40.97
CA ALA A 83 -61.45 -43.37 -39.97
C ALA A 83 -62.36 -44.61 -40.09
N PRO A 84 -61.88 -45.77 -39.60
CA PRO A 84 -62.71 -46.61 -38.74
C PRO A 84 -62.01 -46.99 -37.42
N LYS A 85 -62.86 -47.45 -36.50
CA LYS A 85 -62.69 -47.76 -35.07
C LYS A 85 -61.84 -49.03 -34.79
N PRO A 86 -61.54 -49.34 -33.51
CA PRO A 86 -60.28 -49.95 -33.07
C PRO A 86 -60.32 -51.48 -33.02
N ALA A 87 -59.17 -52.12 -33.20
CA ALA A 87 -59.01 -53.54 -32.87
C ALA A 87 -57.60 -53.87 -32.39
N ARG A 88 -57.58 -54.45 -31.18
CA ARG A 88 -56.67 -55.48 -30.66
C ARG A 88 -55.20 -55.13 -30.39
N GLN A 89 -54.91 -55.16 -29.09
CA GLN A 89 -53.62 -55.42 -28.48
C GLN A 89 -52.90 -56.59 -29.15
N ALA A 90 -51.66 -56.36 -29.59
CA ALA A 90 -50.64 -57.37 -29.76
C ALA A 90 -49.28 -56.75 -29.38
N LYS A 91 -48.68 -57.25 -28.30
CA LYS A 91 -47.33 -56.92 -27.84
C LYS A 91 -46.31 -57.26 -28.94
N ARG A 92 -45.48 -56.29 -29.34
CA ARG A 92 -44.17 -56.52 -30.00
C ARG A 92 -43.17 -55.42 -29.57
N PRO A 93 -41.86 -55.71 -29.67
CA PRO A 93 -40.86 -55.30 -28.68
C PRO A 93 -40.30 -53.90 -28.89
N ALA A 94 -39.60 -53.42 -27.86
CA ALA A 94 -38.92 -52.13 -27.79
C ALA A 94 -38.13 -51.79 -29.06
N VAL A 95 -38.57 -50.72 -29.73
CA VAL A 95 -37.74 -49.95 -30.66
C VAL A 95 -37.43 -48.63 -29.95
N SER A 96 -36.14 -48.42 -29.69
CA SER A 96 -35.56 -47.21 -29.15
C SER A 96 -35.81 -46.02 -30.08
N ASP A 97 -36.57 -45.02 -29.62
CA ASP A 97 -36.61 -43.69 -30.21
C ASP A 97 -35.49 -42.83 -29.60
N PRO A 98 -34.45 -42.42 -30.35
CA PRO A 98 -33.37 -41.61 -29.83
C PRO A 98 -33.71 -40.13 -30.00
N ARG A 99 -34.78 -39.62 -29.36
CA ARG A 99 -35.12 -38.20 -29.53
C ARG A 99 -35.96 -37.54 -28.44
N THR A 100 -35.81 -37.91 -27.16
CA THR A 100 -36.24 -37.04 -26.04
C THR A 100 -35.33 -37.15 -24.81
N GLY A 101 -34.02 -37.02 -25.01
CA GLY A 101 -33.08 -36.78 -23.90
C GLY A 101 -33.03 -35.30 -23.53
N HIS A 102 -34.01 -34.80 -22.77
CA HIS A 102 -33.81 -33.56 -22.02
C HIS A 102 -32.74 -33.81 -20.95
N ALA A 103 -31.47 -33.67 -21.33
CA ALA A 103 -30.37 -33.52 -20.40
C ALA A 103 -30.61 -32.23 -19.61
N ARG A 104 -31.20 -32.35 -18.42
CA ARG A 104 -31.21 -31.29 -17.42
C ARG A 104 -29.76 -30.84 -17.20
N PRO A 105 -29.43 -29.54 -17.20
CA PRO A 105 -28.07 -29.09 -16.95
C PRO A 105 -27.76 -29.26 -15.46
N ALA A 106 -27.31 -30.46 -15.08
CA ALA A 106 -26.77 -30.77 -13.75
C ALA A 106 -25.49 -29.95 -13.43
N VAL A 107 -24.99 -29.17 -14.39
CA VAL A 107 -23.83 -28.28 -14.24
C VAL A 107 -24.19 -27.00 -13.48
N MET A 108 -25.46 -26.56 -13.48
CA MET A 108 -25.85 -25.31 -12.80
C MET A 108 -26.16 -25.49 -11.30
N LEU A 109 -26.39 -26.74 -10.85
CA LEU A 109 -26.70 -27.05 -9.45
C LEU A 109 -25.46 -27.22 -8.55
N LYS A 110 -24.24 -27.18 -9.12
CA LYS A 110 -22.98 -27.14 -8.33
C LYS A 110 -22.63 -25.74 -7.82
N PHE A 111 -23.27 -24.68 -8.32
CA PHE A 111 -23.06 -23.31 -7.83
C PHE A 111 -23.78 -23.01 -6.50
N PHE A 112 -24.87 -23.73 -6.18
CA PHE A 112 -25.62 -23.50 -4.94
C PHE A 112 -25.06 -24.24 -3.72
N HIS A 113 -24.29 -25.32 -3.94
CA HIS A 113 -23.62 -26.07 -2.87
C HIS A 113 -22.33 -25.38 -2.35
N GLN A 114 -21.88 -24.32 -3.01
CA GLN A 114 -20.68 -23.54 -2.67
C GLN A 114 -20.93 -22.49 -1.57
N ARG A 115 -22.19 -22.07 -1.35
CA ARG A 115 -22.55 -21.02 -0.38
C ARG A 115 -22.13 -21.30 1.07
N PRO A 116 -22.35 -22.50 1.65
CA PRO A 116 -21.91 -22.77 3.02
C PRO A 116 -20.39 -22.93 3.13
N ILE A 117 -19.74 -23.47 2.10
CA ILE A 117 -18.28 -23.65 2.06
C ILE A 117 -17.58 -22.29 2.02
N MET A 118 -18.00 -21.39 1.13
CA MET A 118 -17.47 -20.04 1.02
C MET A 118 -17.65 -19.23 2.31
N LYS A 119 -18.80 -19.37 2.97
CA LYS A 119 -19.08 -18.73 4.26
C LYS A 119 -18.14 -19.22 5.36
N SER A 120 -17.95 -20.53 5.47
CA SER A 120 -17.06 -21.13 6.46
C SER A 120 -15.58 -20.82 6.17
N ALA A 121 -15.19 -20.70 4.90
CA ALA A 121 -13.87 -20.25 4.50
C ALA A 121 -13.64 -18.76 4.87
N PHE A 122 -14.60 -17.90 4.53
CA PHE A 122 -14.55 -16.47 4.86
C PHE A 122 -14.36 -16.24 6.37
N LYS A 123 -15.15 -16.90 7.22
CA LYS A 123 -15.02 -16.77 8.68
C LYS A 123 -13.64 -17.19 9.18
N ARG A 124 -13.12 -18.31 8.69
CA ARG A 124 -11.78 -18.80 9.06
C ARG A 124 -10.70 -17.81 8.67
N ILE A 125 -10.76 -17.28 7.44
CA ILE A 125 -9.83 -16.26 6.96
C ILE A 125 -9.93 -14.99 7.82
N ALA A 126 -11.15 -14.51 8.11
CA ALA A 126 -11.35 -13.32 8.93
C ALA A 126 -10.79 -13.49 10.36
N VAL A 127 -10.96 -14.66 10.98
CA VAL A 127 -10.36 -14.96 12.29
C VAL A 127 -8.84 -15.00 12.20
N LEU A 128 -8.27 -15.66 11.19
CA LEU A 128 -6.81 -15.73 11.02
C LEU A 128 -6.19 -14.34 10.81
N ILE A 129 -6.80 -13.51 9.96
CA ILE A 129 -6.38 -12.11 9.77
C ILE A 129 -6.54 -11.32 11.06
N GLY A 130 -7.65 -11.52 11.78
CA GLY A 130 -7.92 -10.82 13.04
C GLY A 130 -6.89 -11.14 14.12
N ILE A 131 -6.59 -12.43 14.32
CA ILE A 131 -5.54 -12.90 15.24
C ILE A 131 -4.18 -12.35 14.83
N PHE A 132 -3.83 -12.41 13.53
CA PHE A 132 -2.56 -11.87 13.04
C PHE A 132 -2.44 -10.36 13.31
N ALA A 133 -3.50 -9.58 13.05
CA ALA A 133 -3.51 -8.15 13.35
C ALA A 133 -3.32 -7.88 14.86
N MET A 134 -3.98 -8.65 15.72
CA MET A 134 -3.78 -8.54 17.18
C MET A 134 -2.34 -8.87 17.59
N ILE A 135 -1.73 -9.91 17.03
CA ILE A 135 -0.32 -10.26 17.28
C ILE A 135 0.58 -9.09 16.87
N CYS A 136 0.39 -8.51 15.68
CA CYS A 136 1.15 -7.34 15.23
C CYS A 136 0.96 -6.10 16.11
N GLY A 137 -0.20 -5.95 16.76
CA GLY A 137 -0.45 -4.89 17.74
C GLY A 137 0.16 -5.18 19.11
N ILE A 138 0.16 -6.43 19.56
CA ILE A 138 0.65 -6.83 20.89
C ILE A 138 2.18 -6.93 20.93
N LEU A 139 2.81 -7.43 19.87
CA LEU A 139 4.25 -7.69 19.80
C LEU A 139 5.15 -6.49 20.16
N PRO A 140 4.83 -5.23 19.79
CA PRO A 140 5.64 -4.07 20.16
C PRO A 140 5.50 -3.64 21.64
N MET A 141 4.44 -4.03 22.35
CA MET A 141 4.14 -3.51 23.69
C MET A 141 5.20 -3.87 24.76
N PRO A 142 5.78 -5.09 24.81
CA PRO A 142 6.87 -5.41 25.74
C PRO A 142 8.12 -4.54 25.57
N PHE A 143 8.26 -3.85 24.43
CA PHE A 143 9.36 -2.92 24.15
C PHE A 143 9.00 -1.46 24.45
N GLY A 144 7.88 -1.21 25.15
CA GLY A 144 7.42 0.13 25.50
C GLY A 144 6.79 0.92 24.35
N VAL A 145 6.50 0.26 23.22
CA VAL A 145 5.94 0.93 22.04
C VAL A 145 4.41 0.99 22.15
N PHE A 146 3.90 2.16 22.58
CA PHE A 146 2.48 2.46 22.65
C PHE A 146 2.13 3.59 21.69
N ASN A 147 1.45 3.26 20.59
CA ASN A 147 1.04 4.25 19.58
C ASN A 147 -0.35 3.92 19.01
N THR A 148 -0.91 4.86 18.25
CA THR A 148 -2.26 4.69 17.67
C THR A 148 -2.36 3.50 16.72
N GLY A 149 -1.29 3.14 16.01
CA GLY A 149 -1.26 1.97 15.13
C GLY A 149 -1.37 0.64 15.89
N VAL A 150 -0.73 0.52 17.06
CA VAL A 150 -0.91 -0.63 17.97
C VAL A 150 -2.39 -0.77 18.35
N LEU A 151 -3.01 0.31 18.81
CA LEU A 151 -4.42 0.30 19.21
C LEU A 151 -5.33 -0.05 18.03
N THR A 152 -5.11 0.55 16.86
CA THR A 152 -5.90 0.28 15.64
C THR A 152 -5.81 -1.18 15.23
N LEU A 153 -4.63 -1.80 15.26
CA LEU A 153 -4.44 -3.20 14.91
C LEU A 153 -5.21 -4.15 15.85
N ILE A 154 -5.15 -3.88 17.17
CA ILE A 154 -5.87 -4.68 18.18
C ILE A 154 -7.38 -4.55 17.98
N LEU A 155 -7.90 -3.33 17.85
CA LEU A 155 -9.34 -3.09 17.66
C LEU A 155 -9.85 -3.67 16.34
N PHE A 156 -9.08 -3.53 15.26
CA PHE A 156 -9.41 -4.11 13.96
C PHE A 156 -9.47 -5.65 14.03
N GLY A 157 -8.48 -6.26 14.70
CA GLY A 157 -8.45 -7.71 14.87
C GLY A 157 -9.61 -8.23 15.73
N LEU A 158 -9.92 -7.56 16.84
CA LEU A 158 -11.09 -7.87 17.67
C LEU A 158 -12.40 -7.74 16.88
N ALA A 159 -12.55 -6.69 16.08
CA ALA A 159 -13.73 -6.47 15.26
C ALA A 159 -13.91 -7.57 14.19
N LEU A 160 -12.83 -8.00 13.55
CA LEU A 160 -12.85 -9.12 12.59
C LEU A 160 -13.23 -10.44 13.25
N CYS A 161 -12.62 -10.76 14.39
CA CYS A 161 -12.93 -11.97 15.16
C CYS A 161 -14.40 -11.96 15.63
N ALA A 162 -14.87 -10.84 16.18
CA ALA A 162 -16.25 -10.68 16.61
C ALA A 162 -17.23 -10.82 15.43
N LEU A 163 -16.94 -10.20 14.29
CA LEU A 163 -17.75 -10.32 13.07
C LEU A 163 -17.83 -11.78 12.60
N ALA A 164 -16.73 -12.53 12.66
CA ALA A 164 -16.67 -13.92 12.22
C ALA A 164 -17.43 -14.87 13.17
N VAL A 165 -17.24 -14.72 14.49
CA VAL A 165 -17.90 -15.53 15.53
C VAL A 165 -19.40 -15.24 15.57
N LEU A 166 -19.77 -13.96 15.61
CA LEU A 166 -21.17 -13.55 15.73
C LEU A 166 -21.94 -13.67 14.42
N TRP A 167 -21.28 -13.99 13.30
CA TRP A 167 -21.87 -13.99 11.97
C TRP A 167 -23.25 -14.70 11.91
N ASP A 168 -23.42 -15.79 12.67
CA ASP A 168 -24.67 -16.57 12.73
C ASP A 168 -25.41 -16.48 14.07
N ALA A 169 -24.99 -15.59 14.99
CA ALA A 169 -25.59 -15.47 16.32
C ALA A 169 -27.08 -15.11 16.29
N PHE A 170 -27.53 -14.38 15.26
CA PHE A 170 -28.93 -14.03 15.06
C PHE A 170 -29.35 -14.41 13.64
N PRO A 171 -29.72 -15.69 13.38
CA PRO A 171 -30.18 -16.10 12.07
C PRO A 171 -31.42 -15.28 11.70
N ALA A 172 -31.48 -14.87 10.44
CA ALA A 172 -32.72 -14.34 9.91
C ALA A 172 -33.79 -15.43 10.02
N VAL A 173 -34.95 -15.10 10.58
CA VAL A 173 -36.15 -15.94 10.48
C VAL A 173 -36.63 -15.88 9.03
N GLU A 174 -35.84 -16.43 8.13
CA GLU A 174 -36.26 -16.74 6.77
C GLU A 174 -36.40 -18.26 6.75
N SER A 175 -37.66 -18.69 6.85
CA SER A 175 -38.16 -20.07 6.98
C SER A 175 -38.25 -20.61 8.42
N ALA A 176 -39.31 -20.21 9.14
CA ALA A 176 -39.99 -21.25 9.90
C ALA A 176 -40.37 -22.34 8.86
N PRO A 177 -40.07 -23.63 9.09
CA PRO A 177 -40.65 -24.65 8.25
C PRO A 177 -42.16 -24.43 8.30
N ARG A 178 -42.83 -24.47 7.13
CA ARG A 178 -44.26 -24.75 7.11
C ARG A 178 -44.40 -26.15 7.69
N ILE A 179 -44.38 -26.25 9.02
CA ILE A 179 -44.66 -27.49 9.73
C ILE A 179 -46.10 -27.79 9.38
N HIS A 180 -46.25 -28.87 8.65
CA HIS A 180 -47.52 -29.47 8.34
C HIS A 180 -48.37 -29.50 9.61
N ARG A 181 -49.56 -28.92 9.48
CA ARG A 181 -50.65 -28.93 10.45
C ARG A 181 -50.82 -30.34 11.05
N SER A 182 -50.52 -30.53 12.33
CA SER A 182 -51.27 -31.39 13.25
C SER A 182 -50.68 -31.32 14.67
N LEU A 183 -51.57 -31.03 15.63
CA LEU A 183 -51.48 -31.39 17.05
C LEU A 183 -50.40 -30.71 17.89
N SER A 184 -50.73 -29.53 18.46
CA SER A 184 -50.37 -29.15 19.84
C SER A 184 -51.25 -27.97 20.27
N PHE A 185 -52.25 -28.24 21.12
CA PHE A 185 -52.93 -27.23 21.93
C PHE A 185 -51.98 -26.81 23.06
N GLY A 186 -51.82 -25.50 23.28
CA GLY A 186 -51.22 -24.96 24.51
C GLY A 186 -49.69 -24.92 24.56
N ALA A 187 -49.08 -23.98 23.85
CA ALA A 187 -47.76 -23.46 24.22
C ALA A 187 -47.68 -21.98 23.84
N ALA A 188 -47.24 -21.14 24.77
CA ALA A 188 -47.07 -19.71 24.59
C ALA A 188 -46.33 -19.40 23.28
N ARG A 189 -46.85 -18.42 22.52
CA ARG A 189 -46.20 -17.93 21.30
C ARG A 189 -44.77 -17.46 21.64
N PRO A 190 -43.68 -18.04 21.10
CA PRO A 190 -42.40 -17.35 21.13
C PRO A 190 -42.53 -16.15 20.20
N ALA A 191 -42.41 -14.93 20.74
CA ALA A 191 -42.45 -13.70 19.95
C ALA A 191 -41.37 -13.75 18.85
N PRO A 192 -41.73 -13.70 17.55
CA PRO A 192 -40.73 -13.84 16.51
C PRO A 192 -40.45 -12.47 15.85
N VAL A 193 -39.21 -12.29 15.38
CA VAL A 193 -38.87 -11.51 14.16
C VAL A 193 -38.68 -9.98 14.20
N ARG A 194 -38.12 -9.36 15.26
CA ARG A 194 -37.44 -8.04 15.09
C ARG A 194 -35.91 -8.10 15.22
N ALA A 195 -35.38 -9.11 15.90
CA ALA A 195 -33.94 -9.24 16.13
C ALA A 195 -33.10 -9.55 14.87
N ALA A 196 -33.73 -10.11 13.84
CA ALA A 196 -33.06 -10.60 12.63
C ALA A 196 -32.63 -9.50 11.63
N ARG A 197 -33.41 -8.42 11.49
CA ARG A 197 -33.19 -7.41 10.45
C ARG A 197 -32.09 -6.43 10.82
N TRP A 198 -32.07 -5.93 12.06
CA TRP A 198 -31.01 -5.02 12.51
C TRP A 198 -29.64 -5.71 12.51
N TRP A 199 -29.57 -7.00 12.88
CA TRP A 199 -28.32 -7.77 12.86
C TRP A 199 -27.73 -7.92 11.45
N ARG A 200 -28.58 -8.12 10.43
CA ARG A 200 -28.15 -8.14 9.03
C ARG A 200 -27.54 -6.79 8.63
N TRP A 201 -28.22 -5.69 8.92
CA TRP A 201 -27.72 -4.35 8.58
C TRP A 201 -26.45 -3.98 9.36
N LEU A 202 -26.37 -4.32 10.64
CA LEU A 202 -25.19 -4.10 11.46
C LEU A 202 -23.97 -4.85 10.90
N ARG A 203 -24.10 -6.15 10.58
CA ARG A 203 -23.00 -6.91 9.96
C ARG A 203 -22.55 -6.34 8.64
N LEU A 204 -23.50 -5.91 7.79
CA LEU A 204 -23.18 -5.29 6.51
C LEU A 204 -22.45 -3.95 6.73
N ALA A 205 -22.92 -3.12 7.65
CA ALA A 205 -22.28 -1.85 8.00
C ALA A 205 -20.87 -2.07 8.56
N VAL A 206 -20.68 -2.99 9.52
CA VAL A 206 -19.36 -3.34 10.08
C VAL A 206 -18.44 -3.90 9.00
N SER A 207 -18.92 -4.83 8.17
CA SER A 207 -18.14 -5.39 7.06
C SER A 207 -17.72 -4.29 6.06
N PHE A 208 -18.63 -3.37 5.76
CA PHE A 208 -18.36 -2.23 4.88
C PHE A 208 -17.30 -1.31 5.48
N VAL A 209 -17.40 -0.96 6.76
CA VAL A 209 -16.40 -0.12 7.46
C VAL A 209 -15.03 -0.79 7.49
N LEU A 210 -14.95 -2.08 7.82
CA LEU A 210 -13.70 -2.83 7.82
C LEU A 210 -13.10 -2.94 6.41
N ALA A 211 -13.92 -3.21 5.40
CA ALA A 211 -13.48 -3.26 4.00
C ALA A 211 -12.98 -1.89 3.51
N ALA A 212 -13.68 -0.80 3.86
CA ALA A 212 -13.27 0.56 3.55
C ALA A 212 -11.94 0.89 4.24
N ALA A 213 -11.75 0.53 5.51
CA ALA A 213 -10.49 0.74 6.23
C ALA A 213 -9.32 0.00 5.55
N VAL A 214 -9.52 -1.26 5.13
CA VAL A 214 -8.51 -2.04 4.39
C VAL A 214 -8.21 -1.41 3.04
N LEU A 215 -9.23 -0.99 2.29
CA LEU A 215 -9.06 -0.36 0.99
C LEU A 215 -8.29 0.96 1.10
N THR A 216 -8.68 1.83 2.04
CA THR A 216 -7.98 3.08 2.31
C THR A 216 -6.54 2.82 2.73
N GLY A 217 -6.30 1.88 3.66
CA GLY A 217 -4.96 1.49 4.06
C GLY A 217 -4.11 0.99 2.89
N ALA A 218 -4.68 0.19 1.98
CA ALA A 218 -4.01 -0.30 0.78
C ALA A 218 -3.65 0.83 -0.19
N VAL A 219 -4.57 1.75 -0.46
CA VAL A 219 -4.31 2.93 -1.30
C VAL A 219 -3.19 3.78 -0.72
N LEU A 220 -3.25 4.12 0.58
CA LEU A 220 -2.21 4.89 1.25
C LEU A 220 -0.86 4.15 1.25
N SER A 221 -0.87 2.83 1.42
CA SER A 221 0.33 2.00 1.37
C SER A 221 1.00 2.08 0.00
N VAL A 222 0.23 2.01 -1.09
CA VAL A 222 0.75 2.17 -2.44
C VAL A 222 1.36 3.56 -2.63
N LEU A 223 0.72 4.62 -2.13
CA LEU A 223 1.25 5.98 -2.22
C LEU A 223 2.56 6.15 -1.43
N MET A 224 2.62 5.62 -0.21
CA MET A 224 3.83 5.65 0.63
C MET A 224 4.99 4.89 -0.03
N ILE A 225 4.75 3.66 -0.49
CA ILE A 225 5.75 2.84 -1.19
C ILE A 225 6.21 3.57 -2.46
N ARG A 226 5.29 4.07 -3.27
CA ARG A 226 5.65 4.79 -4.49
C ARG A 226 6.55 5.98 -4.18
N TYR A 227 6.21 6.78 -3.17
CA TYR A 227 7.01 7.94 -2.81
C TYR A 227 8.41 7.55 -2.33
N ALA A 228 8.52 6.53 -1.49
CA ALA A 228 9.79 6.07 -0.93
C ALA A 228 10.75 5.49 -2.00
N TRP A 229 10.23 4.85 -3.04
CA TRP A 229 11.03 4.14 -4.04
C TRP A 229 11.34 4.95 -5.31
N PHE A 230 10.51 5.94 -5.65
CA PHE A 230 10.63 6.69 -6.91
C PHE A 230 11.16 8.12 -6.76
N MET A 231 11.79 8.44 -5.62
CA MET A 231 12.41 9.75 -5.35
C MET A 231 13.92 9.65 -5.02
N PRO A 232 14.75 9.00 -5.88
CA PRO A 232 16.19 8.94 -5.63
C PRO A 232 16.85 10.33 -5.77
N PRO A 233 17.91 10.62 -5.00
CA PRO A 233 18.74 11.81 -5.22
C PRO A 233 19.30 11.84 -6.63
N ARG A 234 19.28 13.01 -7.27
CA ARG A 234 19.81 13.21 -8.63
C ARG A 234 21.22 13.79 -8.55
N ALA A 235 22.09 13.32 -9.44
CA ALA A 235 23.44 13.84 -9.54
C ALA A 235 23.42 15.31 -10.03
N GLY A 236 24.25 16.15 -9.41
CA GLY A 236 24.43 17.55 -9.80
C GLY A 236 23.39 18.53 -9.25
N GLU A 237 22.43 18.08 -8.43
CA GLU A 237 21.53 18.97 -7.70
C GLU A 237 22.11 19.29 -6.31
N SER A 238 22.06 20.57 -5.90
CA SER A 238 22.46 21.01 -4.56
C SER A 238 21.28 20.87 -3.61
N TYR A 239 21.40 19.94 -2.65
CA TYR A 239 20.37 19.69 -1.65
C TYR A 239 20.75 20.24 -0.27
N THR A 240 19.75 20.53 0.55
CA THR A 240 19.87 20.48 2.01
C THR A 240 19.33 19.14 2.49
N VAL A 241 20.14 18.38 3.21
CA VAL A 241 19.69 17.13 3.83
C VAL A 241 18.90 17.48 5.09
N VAL A 242 17.69 16.96 5.24
CA VAL A 242 16.89 17.14 6.46
C VAL A 242 16.65 15.79 7.09
N VAL A 243 17.16 15.58 8.31
CA VAL A 243 16.95 14.36 9.08
C VAL A 243 15.78 14.58 10.04
N LEU A 244 14.72 13.81 9.86
CA LEU A 244 13.56 13.85 10.75
C LEU A 244 13.81 13.05 12.02
N GLY A 245 13.50 13.66 13.16
CA GLY A 245 13.49 13.02 14.48
C GLY A 245 12.51 11.85 14.59
N SER A 246 12.71 11.03 15.62
CA SER A 246 11.85 9.90 15.96
C SER A 246 11.76 9.68 17.47
N GLN A 247 12.91 9.65 18.14
CA GLN A 247 13.08 9.48 19.59
C GLN A 247 14.58 9.42 19.94
N SER A 248 14.94 10.04 21.05
CA SER A 248 16.20 9.91 21.79
C SER A 248 15.96 9.28 23.17
N VAL A 249 16.97 8.61 23.72
CA VAL A 249 16.93 7.96 25.04
C VAL A 249 18.25 8.18 25.75
N ASN A 250 18.20 8.74 26.97
CA ASN A 250 19.37 9.11 27.77
C ASN A 250 20.40 9.92 26.98
N GLY A 251 19.90 10.91 26.23
CA GLY A 251 20.71 11.75 25.36
C GLY A 251 21.42 11.05 24.20
N LYS A 252 20.99 9.84 23.82
CA LYS A 252 21.49 9.11 22.65
C LYS A 252 20.38 8.81 21.65
N PRO A 253 20.68 8.70 20.35
CA PRO A 253 19.68 8.29 19.37
C PRO A 253 19.08 6.92 19.71
N SER A 254 17.76 6.78 19.64
CA SER A 254 17.09 5.47 19.67
C SER A 254 17.54 4.60 18.49
N GLN A 255 17.19 3.31 18.50
CA GLN A 255 17.56 2.40 17.40
C GLN A 255 17.06 2.91 16.03
N ILE A 256 15.82 3.40 15.95
CA ILE A 256 15.26 3.94 14.71
C ILE A 256 15.98 5.23 14.31
N LEU A 257 16.19 6.15 15.25
CA LEU A 257 16.88 7.41 14.98
C LEU A 257 18.32 7.17 14.50
N ARG A 258 19.02 6.22 15.11
CA ARG A 258 20.35 5.79 14.68
C ARG A 258 20.36 5.26 13.24
N LEU A 259 19.40 4.41 12.86
CA LEU A 259 19.31 3.89 11.48
C LEU A 259 19.07 5.00 10.46
N ARG A 260 18.30 6.04 10.82
CA ARG A 260 18.14 7.25 10.00
C ARG A 260 19.45 8.03 9.87
N LEU A 261 20.17 8.23 10.97
CA LEU A 261 21.46 8.92 10.97
C LEU A 261 22.53 8.16 10.18
N ASP A 262 22.51 6.83 10.23
CA ASP A 262 23.41 5.98 9.43
C ASP A 262 23.16 6.16 7.93
N ALA A 263 21.89 6.21 7.53
CA ALA A 263 21.50 6.47 6.15
C ALA A 263 21.88 7.91 5.72
N ALA A 264 21.64 8.90 6.59
CA ALA A 264 22.06 10.29 6.35
C ALA A 264 23.57 10.40 6.16
N TYR A 265 24.35 9.81 7.07
CA TYR A 265 25.80 9.83 7.02
C TYR A 265 26.33 9.19 5.74
N THR A 266 25.77 8.05 5.32
CA THR A 266 26.18 7.38 4.08
C THR A 266 26.07 8.32 2.88
N TYR A 267 25.00 9.11 2.80
CA TYR A 267 24.83 10.13 1.77
C TYR A 267 25.81 11.30 1.94
N LEU A 268 25.91 11.86 3.15
CA LEU A 268 26.72 13.04 3.47
C LEU A 268 28.23 12.81 3.34
N ALA A 269 28.70 11.59 3.59
CA ALA A 269 30.10 11.20 3.42
C ALA A 269 30.50 11.16 1.94
N ALA A 270 29.56 10.86 1.04
CA ALA A 270 29.79 10.89 -0.41
C ALA A 270 29.66 12.31 -1.02
N HIS A 271 29.11 13.27 -0.27
CA HIS A 271 28.85 14.64 -0.71
C HIS A 271 29.37 15.64 0.34
N SER A 272 30.67 15.94 0.28
CA SER A 272 31.40 16.73 1.31
C SER A 272 30.85 18.13 1.56
N ASP A 273 30.18 18.72 0.57
CA ASP A 273 29.77 20.13 0.62
C ASP A 273 28.28 20.27 0.93
N THR A 274 27.58 19.16 1.19
CA THR A 274 26.14 19.18 1.44
C THR A 274 25.84 19.50 2.91
N PRO A 275 25.05 20.56 3.20
CA PRO A 275 24.61 20.86 4.56
C PRO A 275 23.55 19.86 5.04
N VAL A 276 23.50 19.65 6.36
CA VAL A 276 22.47 18.83 7.01
C VAL A 276 21.77 19.60 8.12
N VAL A 277 20.44 19.58 8.10
CA VAL A 277 19.59 20.03 9.19
C VAL A 277 19.08 18.82 9.95
N VAL A 278 19.40 18.72 11.23
CA VAL A 278 18.85 17.71 12.15
C VAL A 278 17.69 18.33 12.93
N THR A 279 16.53 17.68 12.94
CA THR A 279 15.29 18.24 13.49
C THR A 279 14.71 17.41 14.63
N GLY A 280 14.37 18.05 15.74
CA GLY A 280 13.62 17.45 16.84
C GLY A 280 13.93 18.10 18.18
N GLY A 281 12.88 18.48 18.90
CA GLY A 281 12.97 19.05 20.24
C GLY A 281 13.20 18.04 21.36
N VAL A 282 12.81 18.40 22.57
CA VAL A 282 13.05 17.60 23.78
C VAL A 282 11.98 16.53 23.95
N ASP A 283 12.42 15.26 23.97
CA ASP A 283 11.56 14.12 24.26
C ASP A 283 11.07 14.13 25.72
N ARG A 284 9.90 13.52 25.95
CA ARG A 284 9.35 13.42 27.31
C ARG A 284 10.27 12.59 28.21
N GLY A 285 10.79 13.23 29.25
CA GLY A 285 11.69 12.59 30.23
C GLY A 285 13.17 12.75 29.89
N GLU A 286 13.50 13.40 28.77
CA GLU A 286 14.86 13.77 28.41
C GLU A 286 15.16 15.23 28.78
N THR A 287 16.44 15.56 28.92
CA THR A 287 16.92 16.93 29.19
C THR A 287 17.58 17.58 27.98
N ILE A 288 17.97 16.78 26.99
CA ILE A 288 18.54 17.26 25.73
C ILE A 288 17.57 17.00 24.58
N SER A 289 17.64 17.83 23.55
CA SER A 289 16.83 17.66 22.35
C SER A 289 17.32 16.50 21.49
N GLU A 290 16.40 15.92 20.70
CA GLU A 290 16.76 14.95 19.68
C GLU A 290 17.82 15.52 18.72
N ALA A 291 17.70 16.80 18.34
CA ALA A 291 18.64 17.49 17.45
C ALA A 291 20.08 17.51 18.00
N VAL A 292 20.25 17.75 19.30
CA VAL A 292 21.57 17.68 19.94
C VAL A 292 22.13 16.25 19.87
N ALA A 293 21.32 15.24 20.22
CA ALA A 293 21.73 13.85 20.14
C ALA A 293 22.11 13.42 18.71
N MET A 294 21.40 13.93 17.71
CA MET A 294 21.69 13.69 16.28
C MET A 294 23.00 14.36 15.84
N ARG A 295 23.22 15.64 16.21
CA ARG A 295 24.46 16.36 15.90
C ARG A 295 25.66 15.62 16.48
N ASP A 296 25.62 15.30 17.77
CA ASP A 296 26.74 14.67 18.47
C ASP A 296 27.06 13.29 17.86
N TYR A 297 26.03 12.55 17.46
CA TYR A 297 26.21 11.29 16.74
C TYR A 297 26.91 11.45 15.38
N LEU A 298 26.51 12.44 14.57
CA LEU A 298 27.11 12.68 13.26
C LEU A 298 28.56 13.18 13.38
N ILE A 299 28.85 14.06 14.34
CA ILE A 299 30.20 14.52 14.66
C ILE A 299 31.08 13.34 15.09
N ALA A 300 30.59 12.50 16.00
CA ALA A 300 31.31 11.31 16.45
C ALA A 300 31.61 10.32 15.32
N ARG A 301 30.82 10.36 14.23
CA ARG A 301 31.04 9.57 13.02
C ARG A 301 31.98 10.23 12.00
N GLY A 302 32.48 11.44 12.30
CA GLY A 302 33.45 12.16 11.49
C GLY A 302 32.83 13.19 10.52
N LEU A 303 31.57 13.56 10.69
CA LEU A 303 30.99 14.67 9.92
C LEU A 303 31.45 16.02 10.52
N PRO A 304 31.96 16.96 9.70
CA PRO A 304 32.33 18.29 10.17
C PRO A 304 31.16 19.04 10.83
N ALA A 305 31.41 19.69 11.96
CA ALA A 305 30.37 20.35 12.77
C ALA A 305 29.75 21.57 12.09
N ASP A 306 30.53 22.28 11.27
CA ASP A 306 30.11 23.44 10.46
C ASP A 306 29.10 23.09 9.36
N ARG A 307 28.92 21.80 9.05
CA ARG A 307 27.90 21.32 8.11
C ARG A 307 26.56 20.99 8.79
N ILE A 308 26.50 20.97 10.12
CA ILE A 308 25.35 20.47 10.87
C ILE A 308 24.60 21.64 11.51
N TYR A 309 23.39 21.85 11.03
CA TYR A 309 22.44 22.84 11.53
C TYR A 309 21.40 22.13 12.39
N MET A 310 21.03 22.72 13.52
CA MET A 310 20.09 22.10 14.47
C MET A 310 18.78 22.89 14.52
N GLU A 311 17.68 22.16 14.47
CA GLU A 311 16.36 22.64 14.83
C GLU A 311 15.89 21.84 16.06
N ASP A 312 15.80 22.47 17.22
CA ASP A 312 15.65 21.81 18.53
C ASP A 312 14.39 22.23 19.31
N GLN A 313 13.41 22.85 18.66
CA GLN A 313 12.20 23.39 19.29
C GLN A 313 10.93 22.61 18.94
N SER A 314 10.96 21.80 17.89
CA SER A 314 9.81 21.09 17.35
C SER A 314 9.28 19.99 18.26
N ARG A 315 7.94 19.82 18.27
CA ARG A 315 7.24 18.77 19.04
C ARG A 315 6.57 17.72 18.15
N ASN A 316 6.53 17.96 16.83
CA ASN A 316 5.89 17.09 15.87
C ASN A 316 6.42 17.36 14.46
N THR A 317 6.23 16.40 13.55
CA THR A 317 6.78 16.49 12.18
C THR A 317 6.38 17.76 11.41
N LEU A 318 5.20 18.33 11.67
CA LEU A 318 4.79 19.58 11.02
C LEU A 318 5.68 20.74 11.48
N GLU A 319 5.92 20.84 12.80
CA GLU A 319 6.85 21.81 13.38
C GLU A 319 8.29 21.55 12.95
N ASN A 320 8.76 20.29 12.92
CA ASN A 320 10.11 19.97 12.45
C ASN A 320 10.39 20.60 11.08
N LEU A 321 9.47 20.41 10.13
CA LEU A 321 9.68 20.88 8.76
C LEU A 321 9.41 22.37 8.58
N ARG A 322 8.49 22.93 9.37
CA ARG A 322 8.27 24.38 9.40
C ARG A 322 9.52 25.10 9.92
N PHE A 323 10.00 24.71 11.10
CA PHE A 323 11.15 25.34 11.74
C PHE A 323 12.45 25.05 10.97
N ALA A 324 12.59 23.86 10.39
CA ALA A 324 13.69 23.60 9.44
C ALA A 324 13.62 24.52 8.22
N GLY A 325 12.43 24.84 7.71
CA GLY A 325 12.27 25.77 6.59
C GLY A 325 12.63 27.22 6.92
N GLU A 326 12.26 27.65 8.13
CA GLU A 326 12.67 28.95 8.69
C GLU A 326 14.21 29.01 8.83
N LEU A 327 14.82 27.96 9.41
CA LEU A 327 16.28 27.84 9.56
C LEU A 327 17.01 27.81 8.20
N ILE A 328 16.53 27.02 7.23
CA ILE A 328 17.09 26.94 5.88
C ILE A 328 17.07 28.30 5.19
N THR A 329 16.03 29.10 5.42
CA THR A 329 15.94 30.45 4.86
C THR A 329 16.87 31.43 5.57
N HIS A 330 16.98 31.33 6.90
CA HIS A 330 17.86 32.17 7.69
C HIS A 330 19.34 31.97 7.34
N GLU A 331 19.74 30.71 7.15
CA GLU A 331 21.12 30.30 6.86
C GLU A 331 21.48 30.32 5.36
N ASP A 332 20.57 30.80 4.50
CA ASP A 332 20.71 30.83 3.03
C ASP A 332 21.08 29.46 2.40
N LEU A 333 20.49 28.39 2.94
CA LEU A 333 20.75 27.02 2.47
C LEU A 333 19.88 26.66 1.25
N PRO A 334 20.31 25.68 0.42
CA PRO A 334 19.50 25.22 -0.71
C PRO A 334 18.09 24.77 -0.30
N ARG A 335 17.05 25.33 -0.95
CA ARG A 335 15.64 24.97 -0.69
C ARG A 335 15.21 23.62 -1.28
N GLN A 336 16.07 22.98 -2.06
CA GLN A 336 15.85 21.62 -2.55
C GLN A 336 16.21 20.65 -1.44
N LEU A 337 15.25 19.86 -0.97
CA LEU A 337 15.47 18.96 0.16
C LEU A 337 15.71 17.53 -0.28
N LEU A 338 16.62 16.91 0.45
CA LEU A 338 16.71 15.46 0.58
C LEU A 338 16.25 15.08 1.99
N ILE A 339 15.09 14.44 2.09
CA ILE A 339 14.52 14.04 3.37
C ILE A 339 15.05 12.66 3.77
N VAL A 340 15.65 12.56 4.96
CA VAL A 340 16.10 11.30 5.54
C VAL A 340 15.13 10.89 6.65
N THR A 341 14.42 9.80 6.43
CA THR A 341 13.48 9.21 7.38
C THR A 341 13.15 7.76 7.00
N ASP A 342 12.22 7.12 7.70
CA ASP A 342 11.76 5.77 7.36
C ASP A 342 10.91 5.77 6.08
N GLY A 343 10.95 4.69 5.30
CA GLY A 343 10.28 4.64 3.98
C GLY A 343 8.79 4.98 4.02
N PHE A 344 8.02 4.43 4.97
CA PHE A 344 6.60 4.77 5.12
C PHE A 344 6.37 6.24 5.48
N HIS A 345 7.34 6.89 6.12
CA HIS A 345 7.23 8.26 6.62
C HIS A 345 7.59 9.33 5.57
N GLN A 346 8.24 8.94 4.47
CA GLN A 346 8.71 9.86 3.42
C GLN A 346 7.59 10.73 2.82
N LEU A 347 6.44 10.11 2.48
CA LEU A 347 5.32 10.83 1.86
C LEU A 347 4.78 11.94 2.78
N ARG A 348 4.64 11.67 4.08
CA ARG A 348 4.13 12.68 5.02
C ARG A 348 5.14 13.80 5.23
N GLY A 349 6.43 13.45 5.33
CA GLY A 349 7.51 14.43 5.37
C GLY A 349 7.46 15.36 4.17
N ALA A 350 7.25 14.83 2.96
CA ALA A 350 7.15 15.64 1.76
C ALA A 350 5.95 16.61 1.77
N ILE A 351 4.77 16.15 2.19
CA ILE A 351 3.56 17.00 2.29
C ILE A 351 3.83 18.20 3.22
N TYR A 352 4.44 17.96 4.38
CA TYR A 352 4.74 19.05 5.33
C TYR A 352 5.90 19.93 4.86
N ALA A 353 6.90 19.38 4.18
CA ALA A 353 7.99 20.17 3.59
C ALA A 353 7.44 21.15 2.55
N GLN A 354 6.52 20.68 1.69
CA GLN A 354 5.87 21.52 0.71
C GLN A 354 5.01 22.61 1.37
N ALA A 355 4.28 22.28 2.44
CA ALA A 355 3.54 23.26 3.23
C ALA A 355 4.44 24.31 3.91
N ALA A 356 5.69 23.96 4.19
CA ALA A 356 6.72 24.88 4.70
C ALA A 356 7.43 25.69 3.60
N GLY A 357 6.98 25.61 2.33
CA GLY A 357 7.60 26.33 1.21
C GLY A 357 8.91 25.72 0.71
N LEU A 358 9.24 24.50 1.15
CA LEU A 358 10.43 23.76 0.75
C LEU A 358 10.11 22.85 -0.45
N LYS A 359 11.15 22.41 -1.18
CA LYS A 359 11.01 21.55 -2.35
C LYS A 359 11.54 20.15 -2.02
N PRO A 360 10.69 19.20 -1.59
CA PRO A 360 11.13 17.82 -1.34
C PRO A 360 11.46 17.11 -2.67
N CYS A 361 12.73 17.14 -3.06
CA CYS A 361 13.22 16.65 -4.35
C CYS A 361 13.73 15.21 -4.30
N ALA A 362 14.21 14.77 -3.13
CA ALA A 362 14.80 13.46 -2.95
C ALA A 362 14.46 12.86 -1.57
N ALA A 363 14.50 11.53 -1.50
CA ALA A 363 14.24 10.76 -0.29
C ALA A 363 15.35 9.72 -0.08
N VAL A 364 15.85 9.63 1.14
CA VAL A 364 16.70 8.52 1.59
C VAL A 364 15.98 7.78 2.70
N SER A 365 15.58 6.54 2.40
CA SER A 365 14.81 5.71 3.32
C SER A 365 15.72 4.90 4.23
N SER A 366 15.51 5.04 5.54
CA SER A 366 16.14 4.21 6.56
C SER A 366 15.47 2.82 6.63
N THR A 367 16.20 1.84 7.19
CA THR A 367 15.63 0.52 7.46
C THR A 367 14.81 0.54 8.74
N THR A 368 13.66 -0.13 8.74
CA THR A 368 12.81 -0.25 9.93
C THR A 368 12.82 -1.69 10.43
N PRO A 369 13.03 -1.93 11.75
CA PRO A 369 12.92 -3.26 12.32
C PRO A 369 11.56 -3.90 12.04
N TRP A 370 11.57 -5.14 11.53
CA TRP A 370 10.36 -5.80 11.03
C TRP A 370 9.25 -5.93 12.08
N GLY A 371 9.60 -6.14 13.35
CA GLY A 371 8.62 -6.29 14.45
C GLY A 371 7.88 -4.99 14.78
N LEU A 372 8.45 -3.84 14.43
CA LEU A 372 7.84 -2.53 14.63
C LEU A 372 7.03 -2.09 13.40
N LEU A 373 7.46 -2.52 12.21
CA LEU A 373 6.92 -2.06 10.93
C LEU A 373 5.37 -2.06 10.85
N PRO A 374 4.62 -3.12 11.23
CA PRO A 374 3.17 -3.12 11.08
C PRO A 374 2.47 -2.01 11.88
N SER A 375 2.87 -1.80 13.14
CA SER A 375 2.22 -0.80 14.00
C SER A 375 2.56 0.62 13.53
N TYR A 376 3.82 0.88 13.17
CA TYR A 376 4.22 2.17 12.63
C TYR A 376 3.61 2.46 11.26
N TRP A 377 3.42 1.44 10.41
CA TRP A 377 2.77 1.59 9.11
C TRP A 377 1.30 2.00 9.25
N VAL A 378 0.54 1.32 10.12
CA VAL A 378 -0.87 1.68 10.37
C VAL A 378 -0.98 3.05 11.03
N ARG A 379 -0.08 3.36 11.99
CA ARG A 379 0.03 4.69 12.59
C ARG A 379 0.24 5.76 11.52
N GLU A 380 1.11 5.48 10.55
CA GLU A 380 1.41 6.40 9.45
C GLU A 380 0.23 6.60 8.50
N CYS A 381 -0.53 5.55 8.18
CA CYS A 381 -1.77 5.70 7.41
C CYS A 381 -2.73 6.70 8.07
N MET A 382 -2.91 6.62 9.39
CA MET A 382 -3.76 7.55 10.13
C MET A 382 -3.18 8.97 10.14
N ALA A 383 -1.87 9.11 10.33
CA ALA A 383 -1.19 10.40 10.31
C ALA A 383 -1.25 11.06 8.93
N LEU A 384 -1.15 10.28 7.85
CA LEU A 384 -1.30 10.75 6.47
C LEU A 384 -2.72 11.20 6.17
N LEU A 385 -3.74 10.46 6.59
CA LEU A 385 -5.13 10.93 6.46
C LEU A 385 -5.33 12.28 7.13
N ARG A 386 -4.82 12.44 8.36
CA ARG A 386 -4.83 13.73 9.06
C ARG A 386 -4.08 14.81 8.27
N ALA A 387 -2.90 14.50 7.73
CA ALA A 387 -2.13 15.44 6.93
C ALA A 387 -2.89 15.89 5.68
N LEU A 388 -3.48 14.96 4.93
CA LEU A 388 -4.26 15.25 3.72
C LEU A 388 -5.52 16.06 4.02
N VAL A 389 -6.19 15.82 5.16
CA VAL A 389 -7.37 16.59 5.56
C VAL A 389 -6.99 18.01 6.00
N LEU A 390 -5.93 18.17 6.79
CA LEU A 390 -5.52 19.48 7.31
C LEU A 390 -4.76 20.33 6.29
N GLN A 391 -4.03 19.70 5.36
CA GLN A 391 -3.18 20.35 4.35
C GLN A 391 -3.74 20.18 2.93
N GLY A 392 -4.97 19.68 2.77
CA GLY A 392 -5.57 19.40 1.47
C GLY A 392 -5.75 20.64 0.58
N ASN A 393 -5.74 21.84 1.18
CA ASN A 393 -5.76 23.11 0.45
C ASN A 393 -4.37 23.59 0.01
N SER A 394 -3.31 22.92 0.45
CA SER A 394 -1.89 23.27 0.20
C SER A 394 -1.24 22.37 -0.85
N LEU A 395 -1.95 21.33 -1.32
CA LEU A 395 -1.52 20.46 -2.41
C LEU A 395 -1.87 21.13 -3.75
N PRO A 396 -0.89 21.35 -4.66
CA PRO A 396 -1.13 22.00 -5.94
C PRO A 396 -1.99 21.18 -6.91
#